data_AF-A0A6B5DNC9-F1
#
_entry.id   AF-A0A6B5DNC9-F1
#
_cell.length_a   1.000
_cell.length_b   1.000
_cell.length_c   1.000
_cell.angle_alpha   90.00
_cell.angle_beta   90.00
_cell.angle_gamma   90.00
#
_symmetry.space_group_name_H-M   'P 1'
#
loop_
_entity.id
_entity.type
_entity.pdbx_description
1 polymer ?
#
loop_
_entity_poly.entity_id
_entity_poly.type
_entity_poly.pdbx_seq_one_letter_code
_entity_poly.pdbx_strand_id
1 'polypeptide(L)'
;MKREVILKLQQFIIERENADKRRQYKKENEELDLSLTQFHIIELIDNNDKVNNKFLSEMLNVSKPAITKSIKKLLAKDLVVESHNEFNKREVNYSLTQKGKKLSYIHDELHEKAVKKYEEVLKVFDNDEMAVIVEFLNRSIEELKKEEDGLND
;
A
#
# COMPACT_ATOMS: atom_id res chain seq x y z
N MET A 1 -21.32 21.02 -9.79
CA MET A 1 -19.93 21.12 -9.27
C MET A 1 -19.71 20.36 -7.96
N LYS A 2 -19.82 20.95 -6.74
CA LYS A 2 -19.47 20.20 -5.49
C LYS A 2 -20.21 18.86 -5.33
N ARG A 3 -21.54 18.85 -5.51
CA ARG A 3 -22.36 17.63 -5.45
C ARG A 3 -21.95 16.58 -6.48
N GLU A 4 -21.56 17.02 -7.67
CA GLU A 4 -21.15 16.15 -8.76
C GLU A 4 -19.81 15.47 -8.47
N VAL A 5 -18.84 16.21 -7.92
CA VAL A 5 -17.56 15.65 -7.45
C VAL A 5 -17.80 14.56 -6.40
N ILE A 6 -18.69 14.81 -5.43
CA ILE A 6 -19.04 13.83 -4.39
C ILE A 6 -19.64 12.56 -5.01
N LEU A 7 -20.59 12.70 -5.95
CA LEU A 7 -21.21 11.55 -6.61
C LEU A 7 -20.19 10.74 -7.43
N LYS A 8 -19.26 11.42 -8.11
CA LYS A 8 -18.18 10.74 -8.84
C LYS A 8 -17.19 10.05 -7.92
N LEU A 9 -16.89 10.63 -6.77
CA LEU A 9 -16.06 9.99 -5.75
C LEU A 9 -16.73 8.72 -5.20
N GLN A 10 -18.02 8.78 -4.87
CA GLN A 10 -18.79 7.61 -4.43
C GLN A 10 -18.79 6.51 -5.49
N GLN A 11 -19.04 6.88 -6.75
CA GLN A 11 -18.99 5.93 -7.87
C GLN A 11 -17.59 5.31 -8.03
N PHE A 12 -16.53 6.10 -7.91
CA PHE A 12 -15.15 5.62 -7.97
C PHE A 12 -14.84 4.61 -6.86
N ILE A 13 -15.24 4.90 -5.62
CA ILE A 13 -15.05 3.99 -4.48
C ILE A 13 -15.76 2.65 -4.73
N ILE A 14 -17.02 2.69 -5.15
CA ILE A 14 -17.81 1.48 -5.45
C ILE A 14 -17.15 0.65 -6.57
N GLU A 15 -16.74 1.29 -7.66
CA GLU A 15 -16.10 0.58 -8.77
C GLU A 15 -14.74 -0.02 -8.38
N ARG A 16 -13.98 0.67 -7.52
CA ARG A 16 -12.74 0.17 -6.95
C ARG A 16 -12.98 -1.08 -6.11
N GLU A 17 -13.94 -1.03 -5.18
CA GLU A 17 -14.30 -2.20 -4.37
C GLU A 17 -14.77 -3.37 -5.22
N ASN A 18 -15.57 -3.11 -6.26
CA ASN A 18 -16.02 -4.15 -7.19
C ASN A 18 -14.85 -4.74 -8.00
N ALA A 19 -13.87 -3.92 -8.39
CA ALA A 19 -12.66 -4.39 -9.06
C ALA A 19 -11.82 -5.28 -8.13
N ASP A 20 -11.70 -4.90 -6.86
CA ASP A 20 -10.98 -5.68 -5.84
C ASP A 20 -11.69 -7.00 -5.54
N LYS A 21 -13.03 -7.00 -5.42
CA LYS A 21 -13.83 -8.22 -5.32
C LYS A 21 -13.62 -9.13 -6.53
N ARG A 22 -13.66 -8.62 -7.76
CA ARG A 22 -13.38 -9.41 -8.98
C ARG A 22 -11.97 -10.03 -8.97
N ARG A 23 -10.98 -9.32 -8.40
CA ARG A 23 -9.62 -9.86 -8.20
C ARG A 23 -9.60 -10.95 -7.13
N GLN A 24 -10.30 -10.76 -6.01
CA GLN A 24 -10.44 -11.75 -4.95
C GLN A 24 -11.16 -13.03 -5.43
N TYR A 25 -12.26 -12.91 -6.17
CA TYR A 25 -12.97 -14.06 -6.76
C TYR A 25 -12.10 -14.81 -7.79
N LYS A 26 -11.20 -14.12 -8.52
CA LYS A 26 -10.19 -14.80 -9.35
C LYS A 26 -9.05 -15.44 -8.55
N LYS A 27 -8.85 -15.00 -7.30
CA LYS A 27 -7.78 -15.45 -6.38
C LYS A 27 -8.15 -16.66 -5.53
N GLU A 28 -9.34 -17.25 -5.69
CA GLU A 28 -9.70 -18.53 -5.03
C GLU A 28 -8.74 -19.71 -5.38
N ASN A 29 -7.72 -19.48 -6.22
CA ASN A 29 -6.63 -20.42 -6.53
C ASN A 29 -5.22 -19.98 -6.06
N GLU A 30 -5.03 -18.97 -5.20
CA GLU A 30 -3.71 -18.64 -4.63
C GLU A 30 -3.69 -18.47 -3.09
N GLU A 31 -2.84 -19.24 -2.41
CA GLU A 31 -2.78 -19.51 -0.96
C GLU A 31 -2.39 -18.33 -0.04
N LEU A 32 -2.17 -17.13 -0.57
CA LEU A 32 -1.55 -16.02 0.18
C LEU A 32 -2.52 -14.85 0.34
N ASP A 33 -3.51 -15.03 1.22
CA ASP A 33 -4.36 -13.94 1.73
C ASP A 33 -3.49 -12.83 2.34
N LEU A 34 -3.33 -11.71 1.61
CA LEU A 34 -2.49 -10.56 1.94
C LEU A 34 -3.23 -9.27 1.61
N SER A 35 -3.11 -8.27 2.49
CA SER A 35 -3.67 -6.93 2.27
C SER A 35 -2.81 -6.10 1.32
N LEU A 36 -3.39 -5.03 0.76
CA LEU A 36 -2.66 -4.09 -0.11
C LEU A 36 -1.46 -3.46 0.61
N THR A 37 -1.61 -3.08 1.88
CA THR A 37 -0.50 -2.58 2.71
C THR A 37 0.63 -3.60 2.82
N GLN A 38 0.31 -4.89 2.96
CA GLN A 38 1.32 -5.94 3.04
C GLN A 38 2.07 -6.14 1.71
N PHE A 39 1.38 -5.99 0.58
CA PHE A 39 2.03 -5.97 -0.73
C PHE A 39 3.00 -4.80 -0.87
N HIS A 40 2.58 -3.58 -0.49
CA HIS A 40 3.48 -2.42 -0.52
C HIS A 40 4.66 -2.55 0.45
N ILE A 41 4.49 -3.20 1.61
CA ILE A 41 5.62 -3.50 2.50
C ILE A 41 6.63 -4.43 1.81
N ILE A 42 6.16 -5.47 1.12
CA ILE A 42 7.05 -6.41 0.39
C ILE A 42 7.83 -5.66 -0.68
N GLU A 43 7.15 -4.85 -1.50
CA GLU A 43 7.75 -4.01 -2.54
C GLU A 43 8.82 -3.06 -1.97
N LEU A 44 8.52 -2.39 -0.85
CA LEU A 44 9.47 -1.49 -0.19
C LEU A 44 10.70 -2.24 0.34
N ILE A 45 10.53 -3.46 0.87
CA ILE A 45 11.65 -4.29 1.34
C ILE A 45 12.51 -4.78 0.16
N ASP A 46 11.91 -5.07 -1.00
CA ASP A 46 12.67 -5.55 -2.17
C ASP A 46 13.53 -4.44 -2.79
N ASN A 47 12.99 -3.22 -2.83
CA ASN A 47 13.58 -2.09 -3.54
C ASN A 47 14.48 -1.19 -2.68
N ASN A 48 14.63 -1.47 -1.39
CA ASN A 48 15.41 -0.63 -0.47
C ASN A 48 16.27 -1.46 0.49
N ASP A 49 17.43 -0.93 0.84
CA ASP A 49 18.30 -1.50 1.86
C ASP A 49 17.94 -1.00 3.27
N LYS A 50 18.25 -1.82 4.29
CA LYS A 50 18.10 -1.46 5.72
C LYS A 50 16.67 -1.02 6.10
N VAL A 51 15.67 -1.68 5.51
CA VAL A 51 14.26 -1.38 5.75
C VAL A 51 13.87 -1.79 7.16
N ASN A 52 13.27 -0.87 7.91
CA ASN A 52 12.79 -1.09 9.27
C ASN A 52 11.41 -0.45 9.48
N ASN A 53 10.82 -0.66 10.67
CA ASN A 53 9.48 -0.15 10.97
C ASN A 53 9.37 1.38 10.87
N LYS A 54 10.46 2.13 11.13
CA LYS A 54 10.46 3.59 11.00
C LYS A 54 10.33 3.96 9.51
N PHE A 55 11.22 3.43 8.68
CA PHE A 55 11.20 3.64 7.23
C PHE A 55 9.82 3.31 6.62
N LEU A 56 9.28 2.13 6.94
CA LEU A 56 7.98 1.69 6.43
C LEU A 56 6.82 2.61 6.90
N SER A 57 6.86 3.08 8.14
CA SER A 57 5.83 4.00 8.65
C SER A 57 5.84 5.34 7.93
N GLU A 58 7.02 5.85 7.59
CA GLU A 58 7.21 7.12 6.90
C GLU A 58 6.79 7.01 5.44
N MET A 59 7.24 5.96 4.73
CA MET A 59 6.92 5.76 3.30
C MET A 59 5.44 5.44 3.05
N LEU A 60 4.81 4.66 3.92
CA LEU A 60 3.39 4.30 3.77
C LEU A 60 2.45 5.29 4.45
N ASN A 61 2.99 6.24 5.22
CA ASN A 61 2.23 7.19 6.03
C ASN A 61 1.21 6.49 6.95
N VAL A 62 1.65 5.41 7.61
CA VAL A 62 0.89 4.50 8.48
C VAL A 62 1.59 4.39 9.84
N SER A 63 0.83 4.23 10.93
CA SER A 63 1.40 4.16 12.28
C SER A 63 2.35 2.98 12.49
N LYS A 64 3.41 3.16 13.30
CA LYS A 64 4.38 2.10 13.64
C LYS A 64 3.72 0.83 14.23
N PRO A 65 2.69 0.92 15.09
CA PRO A 65 1.97 -0.28 15.55
C PRO A 65 1.28 -1.04 14.40
N ALA A 66 0.67 -0.34 13.44
CA ALA A 66 0.05 -0.96 12.28
C ALA A 66 1.08 -1.62 11.34
N ILE A 67 2.24 -0.99 11.14
CA ILE A 67 3.38 -1.61 10.43
C ILE A 67 3.84 -2.88 11.15
N THR A 68 4.03 -2.82 12.47
CA THR A 68 4.46 -3.97 13.27
C THR A 68 3.48 -5.13 13.14
N LYS A 69 2.18 -4.87 13.18
CA LYS A 69 1.12 -5.88 12.98
C LYS A 69 1.18 -6.49 11.58
N SER A 70 1.45 -5.67 10.57
CA SER A 70 1.55 -6.12 9.17
C SER A 70 2.79 -6.98 8.93
N ILE A 71 3.95 -6.57 9.45
CA ILE A 71 5.21 -7.33 9.39
C ILE A 71 5.08 -8.68 10.09
N LYS A 72 4.48 -8.73 11.30
CA LYS A 72 4.27 -10.01 12.02
C LYS A 72 3.54 -11.06 11.17
N LYS A 73 2.53 -10.63 10.40
CA LYS A 73 1.83 -11.52 9.47
C LYS A 73 2.69 -11.96 8.29
N LEU A 74 3.58 -11.11 7.79
CA LEU A 74 4.51 -11.44 6.70
C LEU A 74 5.60 -12.42 7.15
N LEU A 75 6.14 -12.23 8.36
CA LEU A 75 7.07 -13.17 9.02
C LEU A 75 6.39 -14.54 9.18
N ALA A 76 5.15 -14.56 9.72
CA ALA A 76 4.40 -15.81 9.91
C ALA A 76 4.09 -16.58 8.60
N LYS A 77 4.09 -15.89 7.46
CA LYS A 77 3.86 -16.48 6.13
C LYS A 77 5.17 -16.86 5.40
N ASP A 78 6.32 -16.68 6.05
CA ASP A 78 7.66 -16.90 5.50
C ASP A 78 7.93 -16.04 4.23
N LEU A 79 7.43 -14.81 4.23
CA LEU A 79 7.63 -13.85 3.12
C LEU A 79 8.75 -12.84 3.42
N VAL A 80 8.96 -12.56 4.71
CA VAL A 80 9.96 -11.63 5.22
C VAL A 80 10.79 -12.36 6.27
N VAL A 81 12.05 -11.99 6.38
CA VAL A 81 12.94 -12.36 7.49
C VAL A 81 13.46 -11.10 8.16
N GLU A 82 13.71 -11.20 9.46
CA GLU A 82 14.32 -10.14 10.24
C GLU A 82 15.80 -10.43 10.49
N SER A 83 16.61 -9.38 10.48
CA SER A 83 18.02 -9.39 10.82
C SER A 83 18.28 -8.32 11.88
N HIS A 84 19.11 -8.66 12.86
CA HIS A 84 19.55 -7.72 13.88
C HIS A 84 20.90 -7.13 13.49
N ASN A 85 21.06 -5.82 13.65
CA ASN A 85 22.36 -5.19 13.48
C ASN A 85 23.34 -5.74 14.54
N GLU A 86 24.51 -6.22 14.11
CA GLU A 86 25.56 -6.79 14.98
C GLU A 86 26.02 -5.78 16.05
N PHE A 87 26.01 -4.49 15.73
CA PHE A 87 26.45 -3.40 16.61
C PHE A 87 25.32 -2.79 17.43
N ASN A 88 24.06 -2.99 17.01
CA ASN A 88 22.88 -2.50 17.72
C ASN A 88 21.73 -3.49 17.63
N LYS A 89 21.69 -4.45 18.55
CA LYS A 89 20.66 -5.51 18.57
C LYS A 89 19.21 -4.99 18.69
N ARG A 90 19.01 -3.72 19.07
CA ARG A 90 17.69 -3.07 19.10
C ARG A 90 17.21 -2.64 17.71
N GLU A 91 18.12 -2.51 16.76
CA GLU A 91 17.81 -2.18 15.37
C GLU A 91 17.53 -3.47 14.59
N VAL A 92 16.30 -3.57 14.09
CA VAL A 92 15.80 -4.70 13.30
C VAL A 92 15.59 -4.22 11.88
N ASN A 93 16.18 -4.93 10.92
CA ASN A 93 15.99 -4.72 9.49
C ASN A 93 15.31 -5.93 8.86
N TYR A 94 14.55 -5.67 7.81
CA TYR A 94 13.79 -6.68 7.08
C TYR A 94 14.40 -6.96 5.73
N SER A 95 14.30 -8.21 5.29
CA SER A 95 14.65 -8.65 3.95
C SER A 95 13.65 -9.69 3.47
N LEU A 96 13.47 -9.82 2.15
CA LEU A 96 12.56 -10.83 1.60
C LEU A 96 13.20 -12.22 1.60
N THR A 97 12.37 -13.23 1.88
CA THR A 97 12.70 -14.62 1.55
C THR A 97 12.60 -14.82 0.03
N GLN A 98 13.06 -15.97 -0.48
CA GLN A 98 12.84 -16.31 -1.90
C GLN A 98 11.34 -16.36 -2.27
N LYS A 99 10.50 -16.79 -1.33
CA LYS A 99 9.04 -16.77 -1.49
C LYS A 99 8.51 -15.34 -1.54
N GLY A 100 9.01 -14.47 -0.65
CA GLY A 100 8.72 -13.04 -0.67
C GLY A 100 9.11 -12.37 -1.98
N LYS A 101 10.32 -12.62 -2.50
CA LYS A 101 10.81 -12.06 -3.77
C LYS A 101 9.96 -12.48 -4.96
N LYS A 102 9.59 -13.75 -5.05
CA LYS A 102 8.71 -14.23 -6.13
C LYS A 102 7.35 -13.51 -6.10
N LEU A 103 6.83 -13.25 -4.91
CA LEU A 103 5.57 -12.54 -4.75
C LEU A 103 5.72 -11.04 -5.07
N SER A 104 6.83 -10.42 -4.65
CA SER A 104 7.19 -9.04 -4.99
C SER A 104 7.18 -8.83 -6.50
N TYR A 105 7.88 -9.68 -7.24
CA TYR A 105 7.93 -9.63 -8.71
C TYR A 105 6.55 -9.72 -9.38
N ILE A 106 5.68 -10.65 -8.92
CA ILE A 106 4.32 -10.78 -9.46
C ILE A 106 3.49 -9.54 -9.14
N HIS A 107 3.63 -9.02 -7.91
CA HIS A 107 2.97 -7.80 -7.50
C HIS A 107 3.42 -6.61 -8.35
N ASP A 108 4.72 -6.44 -8.58
CA ASP A 108 5.29 -5.35 -9.36
C ASP A 108 4.73 -5.34 -10.79
N GLU A 109 4.64 -6.51 -11.44
CA GLU A 109 4.03 -6.61 -12.78
C GLU A 109 2.55 -6.18 -12.78
N LEU A 110 1.80 -6.52 -11.71
CA LEU A 110 0.41 -6.11 -11.55
C LEU A 110 0.28 -4.63 -11.18
N HIS A 111 1.20 -4.10 -10.38
CA HIS A 111 1.26 -2.72 -9.96
C HIS A 111 1.59 -1.83 -11.15
N GLU A 112 2.61 -2.18 -11.94
CA GLU A 112 2.98 -1.46 -13.16
C GLU A 112 1.82 -1.40 -14.15
N LYS A 113 1.06 -2.49 -14.32
CA LYS A 113 -0.17 -2.50 -15.12
C LYS A 113 -1.26 -1.59 -14.56
N ALA A 114 -1.34 -1.41 -13.24
CA ALA A 114 -2.28 -0.50 -12.61
C ALA A 114 -1.84 0.96 -12.77
N VAL A 115 -0.56 1.26 -12.55
CA VAL A 115 0.03 2.58 -12.73
C VAL A 115 -0.17 3.06 -14.17
N LYS A 116 0.16 2.23 -15.17
CA LYS A 116 -0.05 2.57 -16.59
C LYS A 116 -1.48 2.96 -16.92
N LYS A 117 -2.48 2.33 -16.29
CA LYS A 117 -3.90 2.70 -16.51
C LYS A 117 -4.20 4.10 -15.99
N TYR A 118 -3.66 4.46 -14.84
CA TYR A 118 -3.83 5.81 -14.30
C TYR A 118 -3.00 6.83 -15.09
N GLU A 119 -1.81 6.48 -15.55
CA GLU A 119 -1.02 7.34 -16.46
C GLU A 119 -1.82 7.67 -17.73
N GLU A 120 -2.47 6.70 -18.36
CA GLU A 120 -3.33 6.95 -19.53
C GLU A 120 -4.51 7.89 -19.21
N VAL A 121 -5.12 7.76 -18.02
CA VAL A 121 -6.17 8.69 -17.57
C VAL A 121 -5.60 10.09 -17.34
N LEU A 122 -4.39 10.20 -16.80
CA LEU A 122 -3.78 11.46 -16.42
C LEU A 122 -3.20 12.26 -17.60
N LYS A 123 -2.92 11.61 -18.74
CA LYS A 123 -2.33 12.26 -19.93
C LYS A 123 -3.09 13.46 -20.48
N VAL A 124 -4.39 13.56 -20.19
CA VAL A 124 -5.25 14.63 -20.74
C VAL A 124 -5.25 15.89 -19.87
N PHE A 125 -4.67 15.84 -18.68
CA PHE A 125 -4.64 16.95 -17.73
C PHE A 125 -3.31 17.71 -17.83
N ASP A 126 -3.36 19.02 -17.66
CA ASP A 126 -2.16 19.84 -17.56
C ASP A 126 -1.59 19.89 -16.11
N ASN A 127 -0.47 20.62 -15.93
CA ASN A 127 0.21 20.71 -14.64
C ASN A 127 -0.64 21.41 -13.55
N ASP A 128 -1.45 22.40 -13.92
CA ASP A 128 -2.28 23.13 -12.97
C ASP A 128 -3.47 22.28 -12.54
N GLU A 129 -4.09 21.56 -13.47
CA GLU A 129 -5.13 20.58 -13.19
C GLU A 129 -4.61 19.41 -12.35
N MET A 130 -3.42 18.90 -12.66
CA MET A 130 -2.75 17.86 -11.84
C MET A 130 -2.49 18.34 -10.42
N ALA A 131 -2.03 19.58 -10.23
CA ALA A 131 -1.83 20.14 -8.89
C ALA A 131 -3.13 20.19 -8.07
N VAL A 132 -4.25 20.54 -8.71
CA VAL A 132 -5.58 20.52 -8.07
C VAL A 132 -6.00 19.10 -7.69
N ILE A 133 -5.75 18.10 -8.55
CA ILE A 133 -6.05 16.69 -8.26
C ILE A 133 -5.25 16.21 -7.04
N VAL A 134 -3.94 16.50 -7.00
CA VAL A 134 -3.06 16.13 -5.88
C VAL A 134 -3.55 16.76 -4.58
N GLU A 135 -3.87 18.05 -4.59
CA GLU A 135 -4.37 18.76 -3.41
C GLU A 135 -5.69 18.15 -2.90
N PHE A 136 -6.61 17.81 -3.82
CA PHE A 136 -7.86 17.15 -3.45
C PHE A 136 -7.61 15.78 -2.79
N LEU A 137 -6.72 14.97 -3.35
CA LEU A 137 -6.38 13.66 -2.80
C LEU A 137 -5.71 13.78 -1.42
N ASN A 138 -4.77 14.71 -1.24
CA ASN A 138 -4.10 14.93 0.04
C ASN A 138 -5.12 15.28 1.14
N ARG A 139 -6.01 16.26 0.89
CA ARG A 139 -7.07 16.63 1.84
C ARG A 139 -8.02 15.47 2.15
N SER A 140 -8.35 14.67 1.14
CA SER A 140 -9.22 13.50 1.33
C SER A 140 -8.55 12.44 2.21
N ILE A 141 -7.25 12.20 2.01
CA ILE A 141 -6.45 11.28 2.83
C ILE A 141 -6.36 11.77 4.27
N GLU A 142 -6.12 13.07 4.49
CA GLU A 142 -6.07 13.65 5.83
C GLU A 142 -7.41 13.51 6.57
N GLU A 143 -8.53 13.68 5.88
CA GLU A 143 -9.85 13.53 6.51
C GLU A 143 -10.12 12.07 6.90
N LEU A 144 -9.80 11.11 6.05
CA LEU A 144 -9.96 9.67 6.35
C LEU A 144 -9.12 9.24 7.57
N LYS A 145 -7.96 9.86 7.78
CA LYS A 145 -7.12 9.57 8.95
C LYS A 145 -7.73 10.05 10.27
N LYS A 146 -8.46 11.16 10.26
CA LYS A 146 -9.12 11.69 11.48
C LYS A 146 -10.22 10.75 11.99
N GLU A 147 -10.90 10.05 11.08
CA GLU A 147 -11.95 9.09 11.44
C GLU A 147 -11.40 7.86 12.19
N GLU A 148 -10.15 7.45 11.94
CA GLU A 148 -9.51 6.33 12.66
C GLU A 148 -9.13 6.68 14.12
N ASP A 149 -8.79 7.94 14.39
CA ASP A 149 -8.38 8.38 15.74
C ASP A 149 -9.58 8.57 16.69
N GLY A 150 -10.76 8.92 16.16
CA GLY A 150 -11.99 9.12 16.95
C GLY A 150 -12.73 7.84 17.38
N LEU A 151 -12.25 6.66 16.98
CA LEU A 151 -12.81 5.35 17.35
C LEU A 151 -12.07 4.67 18.52
N ASN A 152 -11.03 5.33 19.07
CA ASN A 152 -10.22 4.81 20.17
C ASN A 152 -10.47 5.50 21.54
N ASP A 153 -11.50 6.37 21.64
CA ASP A 153 -11.97 6.97 22.89
C ASP A 153 -13.26 6.30 23.39
#